data_AF-A0A2B4SFU6-F1
#
_entry.id   AF-A0A2B4SFU6-F1
#
_cell.length_a   1.000
_cell.length_b   1.000
_cell.length_c   1.000
_cell.angle_alpha   90.00
_cell.angle_beta   90.00
_cell.angle_gamma   90.00
#
_symmetry.space_group_name_H-M   'P 1'
#
loop_
_entity.id
_entity.type
_entity.pdbx_description
1 polymer ?
#
loop_
_entity_poly.entity_id
_entity_poly.type
_entity_poly.pdbx_seq_one_letter_code
_entity_poly.pdbx_strand_id
1 'polypeptide(L)'
;MENEVPISAVNVCMDSEEQPNENHDFKRYKLSQVLSSFEQKLREKGTCFVNDARLTLFPWTQALVSVEENLNHTRLAFKEMEETLKTENRNMCEMLANEICLRNQREQEFREKESMLEETKKTLEKEKISRNNAEEELEEAKSVSMLMKIEMCEAKRKLRETEGLLDKLSQSLAEEERLRTGMEEELKQETLSCAELKKRLEIERLTNQSYQEVVRTKEEAFKVQLLQLKQEQKQKTALERTLSRLETQMEVERNRLILNQTALSAAQEKLSEYERRQPGTIPRGEIALGEKILSRGDGGNVRKGTFGFLLPTYWILQPKDSQDLEKTVHLVELDRASGTQEYKNVQDRFRKTCPNQIVKIERVQNPALFGMYMIRKQKMDKAKGSNELWLFHGTAATMYGNGVYFAEDASYSAQSKYSPADASGQRYMYLSRVLVGEFTLGKQGLLTPPAKNPNDLTDTYDSVVNKIPNPKIFVVFYDWQCYPEYLITFR
;
A
#
# COMPACT_ATOMS: atom_id res chain seq x y z
N MET A 1 73.31 -53.46 -7.90
CA MET A 1 72.59 -54.05 -9.03
C MET A 1 73.49 -53.94 -10.25
N GLU A 2 74.59 -54.70 -10.32
CA GLU A 2 74.73 -56.19 -10.22
C GLU A 2 74.26 -56.88 -11.51
N ASN A 3 74.96 -57.88 -12.07
CA ASN A 3 76.28 -58.44 -11.72
C ASN A 3 76.94 -59.11 -12.95
N GLU A 4 78.27 -59.32 -12.82
CA GLU A 4 79.10 -60.49 -13.25
C GLU A 4 78.84 -61.17 -14.63
N VAL A 5 79.80 -61.40 -15.56
CA VAL A 5 81.23 -61.83 -15.50
C VAL A 5 81.39 -63.32 -15.09
N PRO A 6 82.27 -64.15 -15.71
CA PRO A 6 82.85 -64.18 -17.07
C PRO A 6 82.63 -65.57 -17.76
N ILE A 7 83.44 -65.97 -18.76
CA ILE A 7 84.30 -67.18 -18.71
C ILE A 7 85.25 -67.30 -19.93
N SER A 8 86.37 -67.99 -19.70
CA SER A 8 87.53 -68.32 -20.57
C SER A 8 87.20 -68.78 -22.01
N ALA A 9 87.98 -68.50 -23.07
CA ALA A 9 89.44 -68.57 -23.26
C ALA A 9 90.03 -70.00 -23.32
N VAL A 10 90.42 -70.45 -24.52
CA VAL A 10 91.27 -71.64 -24.73
C VAL A 10 92.27 -71.33 -25.85
N ASN A 11 93.57 -71.45 -25.56
CA ASN A 11 94.64 -71.57 -26.55
C ASN A 11 94.85 -73.06 -26.89
N VAL A 12 95.31 -73.34 -28.11
CA VAL A 12 96.23 -74.42 -28.56
C VAL A 12 96.22 -74.33 -30.10
N CYS A 13 97.31 -73.95 -30.79
CA CYS A 13 98.62 -74.59 -30.95
C CYS A 13 98.59 -75.85 -31.82
N MET A 14 99.45 -75.84 -32.87
CA MET A 14 100.21 -77.00 -33.37
C MET A 14 99.40 -78.12 -34.10
N ASP A 15 99.94 -78.83 -35.09
CA ASP A 15 101.25 -78.67 -35.75
C ASP A 15 101.21 -79.16 -37.23
N SER A 16 102.38 -79.46 -37.81
CA SER A 16 102.64 -80.33 -38.98
C SER A 16 101.60 -81.44 -39.21
N GLU A 17 101.24 -81.77 -40.45
CA GLU A 17 101.86 -82.84 -41.27
C GLU A 17 101.01 -82.97 -42.58
N GLU A 18 101.45 -83.50 -43.73
CA GLU A 18 102.78 -83.78 -44.27
C GLU A 18 102.68 -83.82 -45.82
N GLN A 19 103.73 -84.21 -46.54
CA GLN A 19 103.61 -84.64 -47.94
C GLN A 19 103.12 -86.11 -48.02
N PRO A 20 102.88 -86.68 -49.22
CA PRO A 20 104.03 -87.27 -49.92
C PRO A 20 104.06 -86.85 -51.42
N ASN A 21 105.18 -86.87 -52.15
CA ASN A 21 106.21 -87.92 -52.30
C ASN A 21 105.64 -89.25 -52.88
N GLU A 22 106.35 -90.00 -53.73
CA GLU A 22 107.59 -89.76 -54.49
C GLU A 22 107.65 -90.76 -55.66
N ASN A 23 108.79 -90.83 -56.36
CA ASN A 23 109.37 -92.02 -57.00
C ASN A 23 108.45 -93.05 -57.71
N HIS A 24 108.64 -93.20 -59.02
CA HIS A 24 109.80 -93.97 -59.50
C HIS A 24 110.23 -93.44 -60.88
N ASP A 25 111.44 -92.95 -61.13
CA ASP A 25 112.81 -93.33 -60.70
C ASP A 25 113.49 -94.44 -61.55
N PHE A 26 114.78 -94.21 -61.80
CA PHE A 26 115.81 -95.08 -62.37
C PHE A 26 115.40 -96.30 -63.22
N LYS A 27 115.45 -96.14 -64.56
CA LYS A 27 116.14 -97.10 -65.47
C LYS A 27 116.30 -96.59 -66.92
N ARG A 28 117.43 -95.92 -67.19
CA ARG A 28 118.46 -96.29 -68.22
C ARG A 28 119.31 -95.10 -68.66
N TYR A 29 120.35 -94.84 -67.86
CA TYR A 29 121.59 -94.26 -68.37
C TYR A 29 122.20 -95.21 -69.44
N LYS A 30 122.91 -94.65 -70.45
CA LYS A 30 123.63 -95.37 -71.52
C LYS A 30 122.80 -96.30 -72.44
N LEU A 31 122.04 -95.70 -73.36
CA LEU A 31 121.71 -96.19 -74.73
C LEU A 31 120.91 -95.07 -75.44
N SER A 32 121.56 -94.05 -76.00
CA SER A 32 121.93 -94.13 -77.42
C SER A 32 123.13 -93.25 -77.87
N GLN A 33 124.09 -92.94 -77.01
CA GLN A 33 125.41 -92.48 -77.50
C GLN A 33 126.21 -93.57 -78.27
N VAL A 34 125.61 -94.75 -78.47
CA VAL A 34 126.04 -95.75 -79.45
C VAL A 34 125.69 -95.33 -80.89
N LEU A 35 124.73 -94.42 -81.11
CA LEU A 35 124.51 -93.80 -82.43
C LEU A 35 125.58 -92.79 -82.83
N SER A 36 126.62 -92.58 -82.01
CA SER A 36 127.90 -92.02 -82.46
C SER A 36 128.76 -93.03 -83.24
N SER A 37 128.27 -94.26 -83.51
CA SER A 37 129.03 -95.33 -84.18
C SER A 37 128.28 -96.03 -85.34
N PHE A 38 126.97 -95.81 -85.51
CA PHE A 38 126.18 -96.53 -86.53
C PHE A 38 126.09 -95.78 -87.87
N GLU A 39 125.95 -94.45 -87.88
CA GLU A 39 125.89 -93.68 -89.14
C GLU A 39 127.26 -93.35 -89.75
N GLN A 40 128.35 -93.69 -89.06
CA GLN A 40 129.67 -93.83 -89.70
C GLN A 40 129.79 -95.16 -90.49
N LYS A 41 128.82 -96.08 -90.37
CA LYS A 41 128.75 -97.36 -91.09
C LYS A 41 127.50 -97.58 -91.97
N LEU A 42 126.68 -96.55 -92.17
CA LEU A 42 125.70 -96.49 -93.28
C LEU A 42 126.25 -95.76 -94.54
N ARG A 43 127.55 -95.45 -94.54
CA ARG A 43 128.43 -95.88 -95.63
C ARG A 43 128.94 -97.26 -95.20
N GLU A 44 128.64 -98.37 -95.89
CA GLU A 44 128.95 -98.62 -97.30
C GLU A 44 127.86 -99.47 -97.98
N LYS A 45 127.64 -99.23 -99.30
CA LYS A 45 126.56 -99.81 -100.14
C LYS A 45 125.14 -99.31 -99.77
N GLY A 46 124.26 -98.94 -100.69
CA GLY A 46 124.45 -98.80 -102.14
C GLY A 46 123.15 -99.00 -102.94
N THR A 47 122.48 -97.90 -103.31
CA THR A 47 121.47 -97.77 -104.40
C THR A 47 120.15 -98.55 -104.32
N CYS A 48 119.06 -97.89 -104.79
CA CYS A 48 117.70 -98.41 -105.03
C CYS A 48 116.93 -98.93 -103.78
N PHE A 49 115.69 -98.51 -103.50
CA PHE A 49 114.57 -98.19 -104.40
C PHE A 49 113.84 -96.90 -103.98
N VAL A 50 113.36 -96.12 -104.96
CA VAL A 50 112.38 -95.04 -104.76
C VAL A 50 111.23 -95.26 -105.74
N ASN A 51 109.97 -95.25 -105.25
CA ASN A 51 108.82 -94.66 -105.96
C ASN A 51 107.47 -94.76 -105.20
N ASP A 52 107.27 -95.74 -104.31
CA ASP A 52 105.90 -96.14 -103.90
C ASP A 52 105.26 -95.30 -102.76
N ALA A 53 106.06 -94.57 -101.98
CA ALA A 53 105.58 -93.86 -100.77
C ALA A 53 104.82 -92.54 -101.02
N ARG A 54 104.61 -92.12 -102.28
CA ARG A 54 104.16 -90.75 -102.61
C ARG A 54 102.64 -90.56 -102.67
N LEU A 55 101.85 -91.63 -102.54
CA LEU A 55 100.39 -91.63 -102.71
C LEU A 55 99.56 -91.58 -101.40
N THR A 56 100.19 -91.68 -100.22
CA THR A 56 99.46 -91.85 -98.94
C THR A 56 99.59 -90.69 -97.95
N LEU A 57 100.61 -89.83 -98.07
CA LEU A 57 100.94 -88.82 -97.04
C LEU A 57 100.31 -87.43 -97.25
N PHE A 58 99.85 -87.10 -98.45
CA PHE A 58 99.30 -85.76 -98.76
C PHE A 58 98.02 -85.38 -98.00
N PRO A 59 97.04 -86.29 -97.75
CA PRO A 59 95.84 -85.94 -96.99
C PRO A 59 96.12 -85.56 -95.53
N TRP A 60 97.13 -86.18 -94.91
CA TRP A 60 97.41 -86.03 -93.48
C TRP A 60 98.05 -84.68 -93.13
N THR A 61 98.91 -84.14 -94.00
CA THR A 61 99.50 -82.80 -93.78
C THR A 61 98.45 -81.70 -93.96
N GLN A 62 97.53 -81.85 -94.91
CA GLN A 62 96.44 -80.90 -95.13
C GLN A 62 95.42 -80.91 -93.98
N ALA A 63 95.15 -82.08 -93.39
CA ALA A 63 94.34 -82.20 -92.18
C ALA A 63 94.99 -81.54 -90.95
N LEU A 64 96.30 -81.70 -90.75
CA LEU A 64 97.03 -81.11 -89.62
C LEU A 64 96.99 -79.58 -89.62
N VAL A 65 97.22 -78.94 -90.77
CA VAL A 65 97.14 -77.47 -90.89
C VAL A 65 95.72 -76.99 -90.56
N SER A 66 94.69 -77.66 -91.07
CA SER A 66 93.31 -77.32 -90.76
C SER A 66 92.99 -77.49 -89.26
N VAL A 67 93.53 -78.51 -88.58
CA VAL A 67 93.38 -78.66 -87.13
C VAL A 67 94.06 -77.51 -86.37
N GLU A 68 95.25 -77.08 -86.79
CA GLU A 68 95.97 -75.97 -86.14
C GLU A 68 95.32 -74.60 -86.41
N GLU A 69 94.77 -74.36 -87.60
CA GLU A 69 93.94 -73.19 -87.91
C GLU A 69 92.66 -73.16 -87.07
N ASN A 70 91.95 -74.29 -86.95
CA ASN A 70 90.77 -74.43 -86.08
C ASN A 70 91.12 -74.24 -84.59
N LEU A 71 92.29 -74.72 -84.14
CA LEU A 71 92.77 -74.53 -82.77
C LEU A 71 93.09 -73.05 -82.49
N ASN A 72 93.66 -72.33 -83.46
CA ASN A 72 93.94 -70.91 -83.33
C ASN A 72 92.66 -70.05 -83.38
N HIS A 73 91.71 -70.37 -84.26
CA HIS A 73 90.39 -69.72 -84.29
C HIS A 73 89.60 -69.93 -83.00
N THR A 74 89.53 -71.16 -82.47
CA THR A 74 88.85 -71.43 -81.18
C THR A 74 89.55 -70.75 -80.01
N ARG A 75 90.89 -70.66 -80.02
CA ARG A 75 91.67 -69.94 -79.00
C ARG A 75 91.51 -68.42 -79.08
N LEU A 76 91.25 -67.86 -80.27
CA LEU A 76 90.92 -66.45 -80.44
C LEU A 76 89.49 -66.16 -79.93
N ALA A 77 88.51 -66.95 -80.37
CA ALA A 77 87.11 -66.84 -79.92
C ALA A 77 86.97 -67.01 -78.40
N PHE A 78 87.79 -67.86 -77.77
CA PHE A 78 87.81 -68.00 -76.31
C PHE A 78 88.32 -66.73 -75.63
N LYS A 79 89.34 -66.05 -76.17
CA LYS A 79 89.81 -64.74 -75.65
C LYS A 79 88.78 -63.64 -75.85
N GLU A 80 88.10 -63.60 -76.98
CA GLU A 80 87.03 -62.64 -77.26
C GLU A 80 85.86 -62.84 -76.29
N MET A 81 85.49 -64.09 -76.02
CA MET A 81 84.50 -64.45 -74.99
C MET A 81 84.98 -64.09 -73.58
N GLU A 82 86.25 -64.28 -73.26
CA GLU A 82 86.85 -63.91 -71.97
C GLU A 82 86.81 -62.37 -71.74
N GLU A 83 87.16 -61.57 -72.74
CA GLU A 83 87.08 -60.10 -72.65
C GLU A 83 85.63 -59.58 -72.67
N THR A 84 84.73 -60.24 -73.39
CA THR A 84 83.29 -59.95 -73.33
C THR A 84 82.76 -60.19 -71.91
N LEU A 85 83.05 -61.35 -71.32
CA LEU A 85 82.61 -61.71 -69.98
C LEU A 85 83.24 -60.81 -68.90
N LYS A 86 84.50 -60.40 -69.05
CA LYS A 86 85.12 -59.37 -68.19
C LYS A 86 84.42 -58.02 -68.30
N THR A 87 83.99 -57.63 -69.49
CA THR A 87 83.29 -56.36 -69.75
C THR A 87 81.87 -56.39 -69.19
N GLU A 88 81.12 -57.47 -69.41
CA GLU A 88 79.79 -57.67 -68.82
C GLU A 88 79.85 -57.70 -67.29
N ASN A 89 80.84 -58.39 -66.71
CA ASN A 89 81.04 -58.42 -65.26
C ASN A 89 81.39 -57.02 -64.71
N ARG A 90 82.24 -56.24 -65.41
CA ARG A 90 82.54 -54.85 -65.04
C ARG A 90 81.28 -53.97 -65.06
N ASN A 91 80.48 -54.07 -66.12
CA ASN A 91 79.21 -53.34 -66.25
C ASN A 91 78.21 -53.76 -65.15
N MET A 92 78.17 -55.05 -64.80
CA MET A 92 77.33 -55.57 -63.72
C MET A 92 77.76 -55.04 -62.35
N CYS A 93 79.07 -55.00 -62.06
CA CYS A 93 79.61 -54.38 -60.86
C CYS A 93 79.30 -52.88 -60.78
N GLU A 94 79.36 -52.15 -61.90
CA GLU A 94 79.02 -50.72 -61.95
C GLU A 94 77.52 -50.46 -61.74
N MET A 95 76.64 -51.23 -62.37
CA MET A 95 75.20 -51.19 -62.10
C MET A 95 74.87 -51.52 -60.63
N LEU A 96 75.54 -52.52 -60.06
CA LEU A 96 75.37 -52.91 -58.66
C LEU A 96 75.84 -51.81 -57.70
N ALA A 97 76.99 -51.18 -57.98
CA ALA A 97 77.49 -50.04 -57.20
C ALA A 97 76.53 -48.84 -57.25
N ASN A 98 75.94 -48.55 -58.42
CA ASN A 98 74.95 -47.49 -58.59
C ASN A 98 73.65 -47.77 -57.82
N GLU A 99 73.10 -49.00 -57.85
CA GLU A 99 71.92 -49.36 -57.05
C GLU A 99 72.22 -49.37 -55.54
N ILE A 100 73.42 -49.78 -55.11
CA ILE A 100 73.87 -49.64 -53.71
C ILE A 100 73.92 -48.16 -53.30
N CYS A 101 74.48 -47.28 -54.13
CA CYS A 101 74.50 -45.84 -53.88
C CYS A 101 73.08 -45.26 -53.75
N LEU A 102 72.18 -45.59 -54.69
CA LEU A 102 70.78 -45.17 -54.67
C LEU A 102 69.98 -45.76 -53.48
N ARG A 103 70.34 -46.94 -52.97
CA ARG A 103 69.77 -47.48 -51.72
C ARG A 103 70.26 -46.69 -50.51
N ASN A 104 71.56 -46.47 -50.39
CA ASN A 104 72.15 -45.71 -49.28
C ASN A 104 71.57 -44.29 -49.18
N GLN A 105 71.36 -43.61 -50.32
CA GLN A 105 70.66 -42.32 -50.36
C GLN A 105 69.20 -42.44 -49.90
N ARG A 106 68.41 -43.36 -50.46
CA ARG A 106 67.00 -43.58 -50.08
C ARG A 106 66.84 -43.88 -48.59
N GLU A 107 67.75 -44.68 -48.02
CA GLU A 107 67.77 -44.94 -46.58
C GLU A 107 68.15 -43.71 -45.75
N GLN A 108 69.10 -42.88 -46.20
CA GLN A 108 69.43 -41.64 -45.51
C GLN A 108 68.25 -40.67 -45.51
N GLU A 109 67.61 -40.46 -46.66
CA GLU A 109 66.39 -39.66 -46.75
C GLU A 109 65.26 -40.22 -45.87
N PHE A 110 65.16 -41.54 -45.71
CA PHE A 110 64.19 -42.18 -44.82
C PHE A 110 64.52 -41.87 -43.35
N ARG A 111 65.78 -42.06 -42.92
CA ARG A 111 66.25 -41.73 -41.56
C ARG A 111 66.05 -40.25 -41.21
N GLU A 112 66.27 -39.34 -42.16
CA GLU A 112 66.01 -37.90 -41.99
C GLU A 112 64.51 -37.60 -41.83
N LYS A 113 63.65 -38.26 -42.64
CA LYS A 113 62.18 -38.15 -42.53
C LYS A 113 61.65 -38.75 -41.22
N GLU A 114 62.20 -39.86 -40.73
CA GLU A 114 61.89 -40.43 -39.42
C GLU A 114 62.27 -39.48 -38.27
N SER A 115 63.45 -38.84 -38.35
CA SER A 115 63.88 -37.84 -37.37
C SER A 115 62.91 -36.65 -37.29
N MET A 116 62.53 -36.07 -38.44
CA MET A 116 61.54 -34.98 -38.49
C MET A 116 60.14 -35.43 -38.04
N LEU A 117 59.73 -36.68 -38.35
CA LEU A 117 58.47 -37.23 -37.86
C LEU A 117 58.46 -37.38 -36.34
N GLU A 118 59.60 -37.75 -35.74
CA GLU A 118 59.73 -37.87 -34.29
C GLU A 118 59.83 -36.51 -33.58
N GLU A 119 60.45 -35.50 -34.19
CA GLU A 119 60.43 -34.13 -33.68
C GLU A 119 59.03 -33.49 -33.77
N THR A 120 58.32 -33.68 -34.89
CA THR A 120 56.95 -33.17 -35.06
C THR A 120 55.92 -33.85 -34.14
N LYS A 121 56.10 -35.13 -33.81
CA LYS A 121 55.34 -35.76 -32.69
C LYS A 121 55.61 -35.05 -31.37
N LYS A 122 56.87 -34.75 -31.05
CA LYS A 122 57.26 -34.10 -29.78
C LYS A 122 56.78 -32.65 -29.67
N THR A 123 56.67 -31.91 -30.78
CA THR A 123 56.02 -30.58 -30.77
C THR A 123 54.51 -30.72 -30.63
N LEU A 124 53.88 -31.63 -31.37
CA LEU A 124 52.43 -31.88 -31.28
C LEU A 124 52.00 -32.30 -29.87
N GLU A 125 52.77 -33.13 -29.16
CA GLU A 125 52.42 -33.54 -27.80
C GLU A 125 52.55 -32.39 -26.79
N LYS A 126 53.56 -31.52 -26.93
CA LYS A 126 53.67 -30.27 -26.16
C LYS A 126 52.50 -29.34 -26.43
N GLU A 127 52.08 -29.23 -27.69
CA GLU A 127 50.96 -28.39 -28.11
C GLU A 127 49.61 -28.92 -27.57
N LYS A 128 49.38 -30.24 -27.57
CA LYS A 128 48.24 -30.86 -26.88
C LYS A 128 48.21 -30.51 -25.39
N ILE A 129 49.34 -30.65 -24.69
CA ILE A 129 49.42 -30.32 -23.25
C ILE A 129 49.11 -28.83 -23.04
N SER A 130 49.73 -27.94 -23.83
CA SER A 130 49.47 -26.50 -23.73
C SER A 130 48.00 -26.14 -24.02
N ARG A 131 47.35 -26.82 -24.98
CA ARG A 131 45.93 -26.64 -25.29
C ARG A 131 45.03 -27.14 -24.16
N ASN A 132 45.33 -28.30 -23.58
CA ASN A 132 44.56 -28.86 -22.47
C ASN A 132 44.62 -27.93 -21.24
N ASN A 133 45.80 -27.40 -20.90
CA ASN A 133 45.96 -26.43 -19.82
C ASN A 133 45.15 -25.14 -20.08
N ALA A 134 45.18 -24.63 -21.32
CA ALA A 134 44.40 -23.44 -21.69
C ALA A 134 42.88 -23.71 -21.72
N GLU A 135 42.44 -24.94 -21.99
CA GLU A 135 41.04 -25.36 -21.88
C GLU A 135 40.59 -25.47 -20.41
N GLU A 136 41.49 -25.86 -19.50
CA GLU A 136 41.26 -25.89 -18.04
C GLU A 136 41.18 -24.47 -17.45
N GLU A 137 42.18 -23.61 -17.71
CA GLU A 137 42.18 -22.17 -17.32
C GLU A 137 40.91 -21.45 -17.82
N LEU A 138 40.46 -21.76 -19.04
CA LEU A 138 39.25 -21.19 -19.63
C LEU A 138 37.97 -21.65 -18.91
N GLU A 139 37.91 -22.89 -18.41
CA GLU A 139 36.76 -23.39 -17.65
C GLU A 139 36.73 -22.83 -16.22
N GLU A 140 37.89 -22.68 -15.57
CA GLU A 140 38.00 -21.94 -14.31
C GLU A 140 37.52 -20.49 -14.48
N ALA A 141 37.97 -19.79 -15.54
CA ALA A 141 37.55 -18.43 -15.83
C ALA A 141 36.03 -18.31 -16.10
N LYS A 142 35.40 -19.29 -16.76
CA LYS A 142 33.94 -19.37 -16.89
C LYS A 142 33.25 -19.55 -15.54
N SER A 143 33.78 -20.44 -14.69
CA SER A 143 33.25 -20.71 -13.35
C SER A 143 33.26 -19.44 -12.47
N VAL A 144 34.40 -18.74 -12.41
CA VAL A 144 34.53 -17.46 -11.71
C VAL A 144 33.58 -16.40 -12.31
N SER A 145 33.48 -16.33 -13.64
CA SER A 145 32.53 -15.43 -14.33
C SER A 145 31.06 -15.76 -14.01
N MET A 146 30.73 -17.03 -13.74
CA MET A 146 29.38 -17.45 -13.34
C MET A 146 29.08 -17.09 -11.89
N LEU A 147 30.01 -17.33 -10.96
CA LEU A 147 29.89 -16.92 -9.56
C LEU A 147 29.70 -15.40 -9.43
N MET A 148 30.54 -14.60 -10.10
CA MET A 148 30.45 -13.14 -10.08
C MET A 148 29.11 -12.60 -10.63
N LYS A 149 28.48 -13.31 -11.59
CA LYS A 149 27.12 -12.99 -12.08
C LYS A 149 26.05 -13.31 -11.04
N ILE A 150 26.18 -14.41 -10.30
CA ILE A 150 25.26 -14.79 -9.21
C ILE A 150 25.34 -13.75 -8.09
N GLU A 151 26.55 -13.38 -7.65
CA GLU A 151 26.78 -12.33 -6.63
C GLU A 151 26.22 -10.97 -7.06
N MET A 152 26.44 -10.56 -8.32
CA MET A 152 25.84 -9.33 -8.86
C MET A 152 24.31 -9.38 -8.88
N CYS A 153 23.71 -10.54 -9.18
CA CYS A 153 22.25 -10.72 -9.14
C CYS A 153 21.71 -10.65 -7.71
N GLU A 154 22.41 -11.21 -6.73
CA GLU A 154 22.08 -11.04 -5.31
C GLU A 154 22.21 -9.58 -4.85
N ALA A 155 23.30 -8.90 -5.18
CA ALA A 155 23.52 -7.50 -4.83
C ALA A 155 22.42 -6.62 -5.41
N LYS A 156 22.04 -6.84 -6.68
CA LYS A 156 20.92 -6.15 -7.34
C LYS A 156 19.55 -6.49 -6.72
N ARG A 157 19.37 -7.69 -6.15
CA ARG A 157 18.16 -8.04 -5.38
C ARG A 157 18.12 -7.28 -4.05
N LYS A 158 19.20 -7.33 -3.27
CA LYS A 158 19.35 -6.63 -1.98
C LYS A 158 19.16 -5.12 -2.14
N LEU A 159 19.69 -4.53 -3.21
CA LEU A 159 19.48 -3.12 -3.55
C LEU A 159 17.99 -2.77 -3.74
N ARG A 160 17.27 -3.53 -4.58
CA ARG A 160 15.81 -3.33 -4.78
C ARG A 160 14.99 -3.53 -3.51
N GLU A 161 15.41 -4.43 -2.64
CA GLU A 161 14.79 -4.63 -1.33
C GLU A 161 15.00 -3.42 -0.41
N THR A 162 16.19 -2.79 -0.44
CA THR A 162 16.44 -1.53 0.30
C THR A 162 15.76 -0.32 -0.32
N GLU A 163 15.68 -0.21 -1.65
CA GLU A 163 14.94 0.84 -2.36
C GLU A 163 13.44 0.77 -1.99
N GLY A 164 12.84 -0.42 -2.07
CA GLY A 164 11.45 -0.66 -1.69
C GLY A 164 11.16 -0.62 -0.17
N LEU A 165 12.19 -0.47 0.68
CA LEU A 165 12.05 -0.09 2.09
C LEU A 165 12.16 1.42 2.29
N LEU A 166 13.06 2.09 1.54
CA LEU A 166 13.20 3.54 1.55
C LEU A 166 11.90 4.22 1.09
N ASP A 167 11.28 3.75 -0.01
CA ASP A 167 9.99 4.25 -0.50
C ASP A 167 8.89 4.18 0.57
N LYS A 168 8.84 3.10 1.36
CA LYS A 168 7.87 2.92 2.44
C LYS A 168 8.14 3.87 3.61
N LEU A 169 9.42 4.08 3.96
CA LEU A 169 9.80 5.04 5.00
C LEU A 169 9.46 6.48 4.56
N SER A 170 9.70 6.84 3.30
CA SER A 170 9.31 8.15 2.75
C SER A 170 7.79 8.35 2.71
N GLN A 171 7.01 7.30 2.40
CA GLN A 171 5.54 7.35 2.47
C GLN A 171 5.05 7.52 3.92
N SER A 172 5.60 6.73 4.87
CA SER A 172 5.26 6.82 6.29
C SER A 172 5.61 8.18 6.88
N LEU A 173 6.76 8.76 6.52
CA LEU A 173 7.17 10.09 6.95
C LEU A 173 6.20 11.16 6.42
N ALA A 174 5.82 11.10 5.14
CA ALA A 174 4.88 12.04 4.54
C ALA A 174 3.44 11.93 5.12
N GLU A 175 3.06 10.77 5.64
CA GLU A 175 1.82 10.58 6.41
C GLU A 175 1.95 11.16 7.83
N GLU A 176 3.06 10.92 8.52
CA GLU A 176 3.32 11.47 9.85
C GLU A 176 3.43 13.00 9.85
N GLU A 177 4.05 13.61 8.82
CA GLU A 177 4.07 15.06 8.66
C GLU A 177 2.68 15.64 8.41
N ARG A 178 1.81 14.94 7.67
CA ARG A 178 0.41 15.33 7.49
C ARG A 178 -0.38 15.28 8.80
N LEU A 179 -0.21 14.21 9.58
CA LEU A 179 -0.84 14.07 10.89
C LEU A 179 -0.35 15.16 11.85
N ARG A 180 0.96 15.45 11.88
CA ARG A 180 1.54 16.55 12.66
C ARG A 180 0.95 17.91 12.30
N THR A 181 0.88 18.25 11.00
CA THR A 181 0.28 19.52 10.57
C THR A 181 -1.22 19.62 10.89
N GLY A 182 -1.97 18.51 10.81
CA GLY A 182 -3.37 18.47 11.25
C GLY A 182 -3.53 18.77 12.74
N MET A 183 -2.71 18.13 13.59
CA MET A 183 -2.69 18.39 15.04
C MET A 183 -2.27 19.82 15.39
N GLU A 184 -1.33 20.42 14.64
CA GLU A 184 -0.94 21.82 14.81
C GLU A 184 -2.10 22.79 14.46
N GLU A 185 -2.90 22.48 13.44
CA GLU A 185 -4.10 23.26 13.09
C GLU A 185 -5.24 23.09 14.11
N GLU A 186 -5.50 21.87 14.59
CA GLU A 186 -6.50 21.59 15.65
C GLU A 186 -6.13 22.30 16.96
N LEU A 187 -4.87 22.20 17.40
CA LEU A 187 -4.37 22.88 18.60
C LEU A 187 -4.51 24.41 18.49
N LYS A 188 -4.30 24.96 17.29
CA LYS A 188 -4.47 26.40 17.00
C LYS A 188 -5.94 26.82 17.05
N GLN A 189 -6.86 26.01 16.53
CA GLN A 189 -8.31 26.26 16.64
C GLN A 189 -8.78 26.20 18.09
N GLU A 190 -8.36 25.18 18.86
CA GLU A 190 -8.77 25.03 20.25
C GLU A 190 -8.17 26.12 21.17
N THR A 191 -6.95 26.58 20.87
CA THR A 191 -6.35 27.75 21.52
C THR A 191 -7.17 29.02 21.28
N LEU A 192 -7.68 29.23 20.07
CA LEU A 192 -8.57 30.36 19.74
C LEU A 192 -9.93 30.24 20.42
N SER A 193 -10.53 29.04 20.42
CA SER A 193 -11.76 28.71 21.16
C SER A 193 -11.64 29.06 22.64
N CYS A 194 -10.59 28.55 23.31
CA CYS A 194 -10.29 28.86 24.71
C CYS A 194 -10.03 30.35 24.95
N ALA A 195 -9.42 31.08 24.02
CA ALA A 195 -9.22 32.52 24.13
C ALA A 195 -10.53 33.32 24.02
N GLU A 196 -11.49 32.87 23.20
CA GLU A 196 -12.81 33.50 23.13
C GLU A 196 -13.69 33.16 24.34
N LEU A 197 -13.68 31.90 24.80
CA LEU A 197 -14.38 31.48 26.02
C LEU A 197 -13.92 32.29 27.25
N LYS A 198 -12.60 32.54 27.39
CA LYS A 198 -12.06 33.42 28.44
C LYS A 198 -12.60 34.86 28.35
N LYS A 199 -12.73 35.44 27.15
CA LYS A 199 -13.32 36.77 26.95
C LYS A 199 -14.81 36.78 27.34
N ARG A 200 -15.57 35.77 26.93
CA ARG A 200 -17.00 35.63 27.26
C ARG A 200 -17.22 35.50 28.77
N LEU A 201 -16.41 34.68 29.45
CA LEU A 201 -16.46 34.50 30.90
C LEU A 201 -16.19 35.81 31.67
N GLU A 202 -15.22 36.61 31.23
CA GLU A 202 -14.93 37.90 31.87
C GLU A 202 -16.04 38.94 31.65
N ILE A 203 -16.67 38.96 30.47
CA ILE A 203 -17.87 39.80 30.21
C ILE A 203 -19.03 39.36 31.12
N GLU A 204 -19.25 38.05 31.26
CA GLU A 204 -20.29 37.51 32.14
C GLU A 204 -20.01 37.85 33.62
N ARG A 205 -18.75 37.73 34.06
CA ARG A 205 -18.31 38.13 35.41
C ARG A 205 -18.60 39.61 35.69
N LEU A 206 -18.26 40.49 34.75
CA LEU A 206 -18.47 41.94 34.88
C LEU A 206 -19.95 42.32 34.86
N THR A 207 -20.76 41.69 34.01
CA THR A 207 -22.22 41.93 34.00
C THR A 207 -22.89 41.40 35.27
N ASN A 208 -22.48 40.23 35.78
CA ASN A 208 -22.97 39.70 37.06
C ASN A 208 -22.64 40.65 38.24
N GLN A 209 -21.40 41.17 38.28
CA GLN A 209 -20.99 42.19 39.26
C GLN A 209 -21.90 43.44 39.19
N SER A 210 -22.18 43.94 37.98
CA SER A 210 -23.10 45.08 37.79
C SER A 210 -24.54 44.76 38.23
N TYR A 211 -25.05 43.57 37.94
CA TYR A 211 -26.37 43.14 38.43
C TYR A 211 -26.43 43.08 39.96
N GLN A 212 -25.38 42.62 40.63
CA GLN A 212 -25.32 42.60 42.11
C GLN A 212 -25.40 44.02 42.70
N GLU A 213 -24.77 45.03 42.07
CA GLU A 213 -24.89 46.42 42.51
C GLU A 213 -26.29 47.01 42.27
N VAL A 214 -26.94 46.64 41.16
CA VAL A 214 -28.35 47.02 40.89
C VAL A 214 -29.32 46.34 41.87
N VAL A 215 -29.04 45.12 42.33
CA VAL A 215 -29.82 44.46 43.40
C VAL A 215 -29.59 45.16 44.73
N ARG A 216 -28.33 45.38 45.13
CA ARG A 216 -27.94 46.05 46.38
C ARG A 216 -28.58 47.43 46.52
N THR A 217 -28.49 48.27 45.49
CA THR A 217 -29.10 49.62 45.48
C THR A 217 -30.64 49.57 45.52
N LYS A 218 -31.28 48.58 44.91
CA LYS A 218 -32.73 48.36 45.03
C LYS A 218 -33.15 47.90 46.42
N GLU A 219 -32.36 47.05 47.08
CA GLU A 219 -32.61 46.69 48.48
C GLU A 219 -32.45 47.88 49.43
N GLU A 220 -31.42 48.71 49.23
CA GLU A 220 -31.21 49.95 49.97
C GLU A 220 -32.42 50.90 49.80
N ALA A 221 -32.88 51.10 48.57
CA ALA A 221 -34.09 51.90 48.28
C ALA A 221 -35.36 51.31 48.93
N PHE A 222 -35.54 49.99 48.89
CA PHE A 222 -36.68 49.32 49.53
C PHE A 222 -36.65 49.45 51.07
N LYS A 223 -35.46 49.38 51.68
CA LYS A 223 -35.27 49.63 53.12
C LYS A 223 -35.70 51.05 53.50
N VAL A 224 -35.37 52.06 52.67
CA VAL A 224 -35.83 53.45 52.85
C VAL A 224 -37.35 53.58 52.71
N GLN A 225 -37.95 53.02 51.65
CA GLN A 225 -39.41 53.06 51.45
C GLN A 225 -40.18 52.37 52.59
N LEU A 226 -39.64 51.27 53.14
CA LEU A 226 -40.24 50.58 54.28
C LEU A 226 -40.17 51.40 55.58
N LEU A 227 -39.15 52.23 55.76
CA LEU A 227 -39.04 53.17 56.89
C LEU A 227 -40.02 54.35 56.72
N GLN A 228 -40.12 54.91 55.52
CA GLN A 228 -41.09 55.94 55.13
C GLN A 228 -42.53 55.48 55.47
N LEU A 229 -42.93 54.30 54.98
CA LEU A 229 -44.26 53.72 55.21
C LEU A 229 -44.55 53.49 56.71
N LYS A 230 -43.55 53.05 57.49
CA LYS A 230 -43.67 52.90 58.96
C LYS A 230 -43.84 54.24 59.68
N GLN A 231 -43.31 55.34 59.14
CA GLN A 231 -43.50 56.68 59.69
C GLN A 231 -44.89 57.23 59.34
N GLU A 232 -45.35 57.03 58.11
CA GLU A 232 -46.70 57.38 57.67
C GLU A 232 -47.78 56.62 58.47
N GLN A 233 -47.58 55.33 58.77
CA GLN A 233 -48.45 54.55 59.65
C GLN A 233 -48.50 55.11 61.09
N LYS A 234 -47.39 55.62 61.63
CA LYS A 234 -47.37 56.31 62.93
C LYS A 234 -48.11 57.65 62.90
N GLN A 235 -48.00 58.40 61.80
CA GLN A 235 -48.74 59.65 61.61
C GLN A 235 -50.25 59.39 61.47
N LYS A 236 -50.65 58.40 60.67
CA LYS A 236 -52.05 57.98 60.52
C LYS A 236 -52.67 57.56 61.86
N THR A 237 -52.00 56.68 62.61
CA THR A 237 -52.51 56.23 63.93
C THR A 237 -52.51 57.34 64.99
N ALA A 238 -51.70 58.39 64.84
CA ALA A 238 -51.82 59.60 65.66
C ALA A 238 -53.04 60.45 65.27
N LEU A 239 -53.32 60.60 63.97
CA LEU A 239 -54.48 61.35 63.44
C LEU A 239 -55.81 60.66 63.77
N GLU A 240 -55.88 59.33 63.70
CA GLU A 240 -57.05 58.54 64.12
C GLU A 240 -57.37 58.78 65.61
N ARG A 241 -56.34 58.93 66.46
CA ARG A 241 -56.49 59.28 67.89
C ARG A 241 -56.80 60.76 68.14
N THR A 242 -56.61 61.67 67.18
CA THR A 242 -57.15 63.04 67.30
C THR A 242 -58.59 63.10 66.81
N LEU A 243 -58.93 62.40 65.73
CA LEU A 243 -60.30 62.30 65.22
C LEU A 243 -61.25 61.71 66.28
N SER A 244 -60.92 60.57 66.90
CA SER A 244 -61.75 59.97 67.95
C SER A 244 -61.93 60.86 69.20
N ARG A 245 -60.96 61.72 69.51
CA ARG A 245 -61.11 62.75 70.57
C ARG A 245 -62.01 63.92 70.14
N LEU A 246 -61.97 64.33 68.88
CA LEU A 246 -62.87 65.35 68.35
C LEU A 246 -64.31 64.82 68.22
N GLU A 247 -64.49 63.57 67.79
CA GLU A 247 -65.78 62.89 67.73
C GLU A 247 -66.44 62.81 69.11
N THR A 248 -65.68 62.39 70.14
CA THR A 248 -66.20 62.36 71.52
C THR A 248 -66.47 63.74 72.10
N GLN A 249 -65.68 64.78 71.74
CA GLN A 249 -66.00 66.17 72.10
C GLN A 249 -67.27 66.68 71.41
N MET A 250 -67.45 66.40 70.12
CA MET A 250 -68.67 66.75 69.38
C MET A 250 -69.90 66.04 69.96
N GLU A 251 -69.78 64.77 70.35
CA GLU A 251 -70.89 64.03 70.96
C GLU A 251 -71.23 64.54 72.37
N VAL A 252 -70.24 65.00 73.17
CA VAL A 252 -70.51 65.69 74.44
C VAL A 252 -71.26 67.01 74.22
N GLU A 253 -70.81 67.86 73.29
CA GLU A 253 -71.54 69.11 72.97
C GLU A 253 -72.90 68.84 72.31
N ARG A 254 -73.06 67.77 71.53
CA ARG A 254 -74.35 67.33 71.01
C ARG A 254 -75.32 66.96 72.13
N ASN A 255 -74.87 66.18 73.11
CA ASN A 255 -75.68 65.82 74.27
C ASN A 255 -75.98 67.03 75.17
N ARG A 256 -75.05 68.00 75.27
CA ARG A 256 -75.28 69.29 75.92
C ARG A 256 -76.33 70.14 75.19
N LEU A 257 -76.30 70.17 73.86
CA LEU A 257 -77.33 70.83 73.04
C LEU A 257 -78.69 70.13 73.18
N ILE A 258 -78.73 68.80 73.22
CA ILE A 258 -79.96 68.03 73.49
C ILE A 258 -80.51 68.33 74.89
N LEU A 259 -79.65 68.42 75.91
CA LEU A 259 -80.06 68.78 77.28
C LEU A 259 -80.60 70.22 77.35
N ASN A 260 -79.92 71.18 76.70
CA ASN A 260 -80.37 72.56 76.59
C ASN A 260 -81.69 72.67 75.82
N GLN A 261 -81.85 71.91 74.73
CA GLN A 261 -83.08 71.83 73.95
C GLN A 261 -84.22 71.20 74.78
N THR A 262 -83.92 70.21 75.61
CA THR A 262 -84.91 69.58 76.50
C THR A 262 -85.32 70.54 77.63
N ALA A 263 -84.38 71.29 78.19
CA ALA A 263 -84.66 72.36 79.15
C ALA A 263 -85.45 73.52 78.52
N LEU A 264 -85.16 73.88 77.27
CA LEU A 264 -85.93 74.84 76.49
C LEU A 264 -87.35 74.31 76.23
N SER A 265 -87.50 73.05 75.81
CA SER A 265 -88.82 72.41 75.64
C SER A 265 -89.60 72.36 76.95
N ALA A 266 -88.98 72.09 78.10
CA ALA A 266 -89.64 72.11 79.40
C ALA A 266 -89.99 73.53 79.88
N ALA A 267 -89.20 74.54 79.51
CA ALA A 267 -89.55 75.95 79.72
C ALA A 267 -90.69 76.40 78.79
N GLN A 268 -90.68 75.96 77.53
CA GLN A 268 -91.76 76.15 76.55
C GLN A 268 -93.01 75.37 76.92
N GLU A 269 -92.92 74.23 77.61
CA GLU A 269 -94.05 73.46 78.13
C GLU A 269 -94.69 74.16 79.32
N LYS A 270 -93.88 74.78 80.20
CA LYS A 270 -94.37 75.71 81.24
C LYS A 270 -94.98 76.99 80.66
N LEU A 271 -94.43 77.51 79.56
CA LEU A 271 -95.06 78.58 78.78
C LEU A 271 -96.39 78.11 78.19
N SER A 272 -96.42 76.91 77.61
CA SER A 272 -97.60 76.25 77.07
C SER A 272 -98.61 75.84 78.15
N GLU A 273 -98.22 75.81 79.42
CA GLU A 273 -99.12 75.61 80.57
C GLU A 273 -99.77 76.92 81.02
N TYR A 274 -99.07 78.05 80.80
CA TYR A 274 -99.63 79.39 80.92
C TYR A 274 -100.55 79.72 79.72
N GLU A 275 -100.15 79.32 78.51
CA GLU A 275 -100.86 79.57 77.25
C GLU A 275 -101.99 78.56 76.96
N ARG A 276 -102.03 77.40 77.64
CA ARG A 276 -103.17 76.44 77.63
C ARG A 276 -104.50 77.00 78.16
N ARG A 277 -104.58 78.31 78.43
CA ARG A 277 -105.83 79.05 78.64
C ARG A 277 -106.63 79.36 77.37
N GLN A 278 -106.14 79.03 76.16
CA GLN A 278 -106.96 78.99 74.94
C GLN A 278 -106.68 77.75 74.04
N PRO A 279 -107.64 77.28 73.21
CA PRO A 279 -107.51 76.03 72.44
C PRO A 279 -107.25 76.23 70.93
N GLY A 280 -106.50 75.32 70.27
CA GLY A 280 -106.35 75.32 68.79
C GLY A 280 -105.45 74.24 68.14
N THR A 281 -106.07 73.15 67.64
CA THR A 281 -105.77 72.36 66.41
C THR A 281 -104.35 72.02 65.87
N ILE A 282 -104.07 70.70 65.78
CA ILE A 282 -103.52 69.84 64.65
C ILE A 282 -103.26 70.45 63.24
N PRO A 283 -102.55 69.79 62.25
CA PRO A 283 -101.76 68.51 62.20
C PRO A 283 -100.44 68.52 61.31
N ARG A 284 -99.92 67.32 60.92
CA ARG A 284 -98.91 66.99 59.84
C ARG A 284 -97.43 67.37 60.11
N GLY A 285 -96.38 66.79 59.49
CA GLY A 285 -96.17 65.75 58.45
C GLY A 285 -94.64 65.66 58.11
N GLU A 286 -94.07 64.94 57.11
CA GLU A 286 -94.45 63.80 56.25
C GLU A 286 -93.24 63.41 55.31
N ILE A 287 -92.94 62.11 55.06
CA ILE A 287 -92.19 61.52 53.89
C ILE A 287 -90.62 61.76 53.82
N ALA A 288 -89.75 61.05 53.05
CA ALA A 288 -89.44 59.60 52.84
C ALA A 288 -88.21 59.41 51.88
N LEU A 289 -87.60 58.19 51.81
CA LEU A 289 -86.67 57.66 50.76
C LEU A 289 -85.31 58.42 50.59
N GLY A 290 -84.22 57.95 49.95
CA GLY A 290 -83.78 56.74 49.22
C GLY A 290 -82.35 57.03 48.63
N GLU A 291 -81.61 56.21 47.86
CA GLU A 291 -81.60 54.78 47.48
C GLU A 291 -80.28 54.47 46.66
N LYS A 292 -79.81 53.20 46.55
CA LYS A 292 -78.88 52.68 45.48
C LYS A 292 -77.42 53.26 45.40
N ILE A 293 -76.44 52.81 44.58
CA ILE A 293 -75.91 51.52 44.01
C ILE A 293 -74.54 51.88 43.29
N LEU A 294 -73.61 51.10 42.65
CA LEU A 294 -73.44 49.73 42.08
C LEU A 294 -71.93 49.36 41.91
N SER A 295 -71.59 48.06 41.81
CA SER A 295 -70.51 47.45 40.97
C SER A 295 -69.00 47.78 41.22
N ARG A 296 -68.02 47.25 40.44
CA ARG A 296 -67.61 45.84 40.12
C ARG A 296 -66.31 45.85 39.27
N GLY A 297 -65.41 44.87 39.48
CA GLY A 297 -64.24 44.55 38.63
C GLY A 297 -63.23 43.73 39.46
N ASP A 298 -62.81 42.49 39.16
CA ASP A 298 -62.44 41.79 37.91
C ASP A 298 -60.97 42.02 37.49
N GLY A 299 -60.24 40.93 37.25
CA GLY A 299 -58.78 40.92 37.11
C GLY A 299 -58.19 39.51 36.96
N GLY A 300 -57.61 39.22 35.79
CA GLY A 300 -57.02 37.92 35.47
C GLY A 300 -55.56 37.75 35.94
N ASN A 301 -55.18 36.52 36.30
CA ASN A 301 -53.83 36.20 36.77
C ASN A 301 -52.84 35.89 35.64
N VAL A 302 -51.63 36.45 35.75
CA VAL A 302 -50.49 36.18 34.85
C VAL A 302 -49.83 34.84 35.21
N ARG A 303 -49.36 34.09 34.20
CA ARG A 303 -48.59 32.85 34.41
C ARG A 303 -47.07 33.08 34.39
N LYS A 304 -46.37 32.31 35.23
CA LYS A 304 -44.91 32.35 35.42
C LYS A 304 -44.19 31.75 34.19
N GLY A 305 -43.14 32.40 33.72
CA GLY A 305 -42.44 32.04 32.48
C GLY A 305 -41.36 30.97 32.63
N THR A 306 -41.28 30.10 31.62
CA THR A 306 -40.15 29.20 31.32
C THR A 306 -39.79 29.42 29.84
N PHE A 307 -38.51 29.24 29.46
CA PHE A 307 -37.90 29.60 28.17
C PHE A 307 -38.84 29.74 26.95
N GLY A 308 -38.88 30.96 26.38
CA GLY A 308 -39.85 31.38 25.38
C GLY A 308 -39.62 30.87 23.96
N PHE A 309 -39.81 29.57 23.72
CA PHE A 309 -40.09 29.02 22.39
C PHE A 309 -41.34 28.12 22.44
N LEU A 310 -42.19 28.23 21.42
CA LEU A 310 -43.41 27.43 21.32
C LEU A 310 -43.05 26.01 20.88
N LEU A 311 -43.31 25.03 21.76
CA LEU A 311 -43.26 23.61 21.39
C LEU A 311 -44.40 23.26 20.42
N PRO A 312 -44.26 22.21 19.58
CA PRO A 312 -45.29 21.87 18.61
C PRO A 312 -46.59 21.43 19.29
N THR A 313 -47.72 21.94 18.81
CA THR A 313 -49.05 21.70 19.41
C THR A 313 -49.56 20.25 19.29
N TYR A 314 -48.87 19.41 18.51
CA TYR A 314 -49.13 17.98 18.40
C TYR A 314 -48.29 17.12 19.36
N TRP A 315 -47.38 17.72 20.15
CA TRP A 315 -46.66 17.00 21.20
C TRP A 315 -47.55 16.82 22.44
N ILE A 316 -47.43 15.65 23.07
CA ILE A 316 -48.01 15.42 24.40
C ILE A 316 -47.07 15.99 25.48
N LEU A 317 -47.61 16.31 26.66
CA LEU A 317 -46.80 16.80 27.78
C LEU A 317 -45.67 15.82 28.12
N GLN A 318 -44.47 16.32 28.43
CA GLN A 318 -43.36 15.44 28.78
C GLN A 318 -43.67 14.65 30.06
N PRO A 319 -43.51 13.33 30.06
CA PRO A 319 -43.64 12.53 31.27
C PRO A 319 -42.49 12.89 32.22
N LYS A 320 -42.79 12.87 33.50
CA LYS A 320 -41.79 13.02 34.55
C LYS A 320 -41.12 11.69 34.90
N ASP A 321 -39.97 11.77 35.54
CA ASP A 321 -39.27 10.64 36.14
C ASP A 321 -39.63 10.45 37.62
N SER A 322 -38.90 9.59 38.32
CA SER A 322 -39.06 9.30 39.75
C SER A 322 -38.58 10.42 40.69
N GLN A 323 -38.03 11.52 40.15
CA GLN A 323 -37.58 12.71 40.88
C GLN A 323 -38.48 13.94 40.60
N ASP A 324 -39.63 13.74 39.96
CA ASP A 324 -40.56 14.80 39.51
C ASP A 324 -39.95 15.76 38.44
N LEU A 325 -38.85 15.35 37.79
CA LEU A 325 -38.21 16.07 36.70
C LEU A 325 -38.76 15.63 35.34
N GLU A 326 -38.92 16.56 34.39
CA GLU A 326 -39.34 16.22 33.03
C GLU A 326 -38.25 15.43 32.28
N LYS A 327 -38.62 14.32 31.63
CA LYS A 327 -37.65 13.53 30.86
C LYS A 327 -37.14 14.30 29.65
N THR A 328 -35.82 14.35 29.49
CA THR A 328 -35.12 15.03 28.39
C THR A 328 -35.56 14.57 27.00
N VAL A 329 -35.89 13.28 26.87
CA VAL A 329 -36.42 12.67 25.65
C VAL A 329 -37.60 11.77 26.02
N HIS A 330 -38.69 11.88 25.26
CA HIS A 330 -39.80 10.94 25.29
C HIS A 330 -40.06 10.39 23.89
N LEU A 331 -40.05 9.07 23.75
CA LEU A 331 -40.54 8.38 22.55
C LEU A 331 -42.03 8.12 22.70
N VAL A 332 -42.81 8.54 21.71
CA VAL A 332 -44.28 8.40 21.67
C VAL A 332 -44.62 7.48 20.50
N GLU A 333 -44.99 6.23 20.79
CA GLU A 333 -45.38 5.28 19.75
C GLU A 333 -46.68 5.74 19.06
N LEU A 334 -46.62 5.90 17.74
CA LEU A 334 -47.74 6.38 16.94
C LEU A 334 -48.69 5.24 16.63
N ASP A 335 -49.95 5.39 17.05
CA ASP A 335 -50.95 4.32 16.86
C ASP A 335 -51.23 4.03 15.37
N ARG A 336 -51.00 2.76 15.03
CA ARG A 336 -51.23 2.15 13.73
C ARG A 336 -52.71 1.80 13.49
N ALA A 337 -53.51 1.60 14.54
CA ALA A 337 -54.90 1.13 14.46
C ALA A 337 -55.90 2.26 14.16
N SER A 338 -55.83 3.38 14.88
CA SER A 338 -56.58 4.60 14.55
C SER A 338 -56.15 5.24 13.22
N GLY A 339 -55.02 4.81 12.66
CA GLY A 339 -54.56 5.22 11.35
C GLY A 339 -54.30 6.73 11.28
N THR A 340 -53.66 7.28 12.32
CA THR A 340 -53.35 8.71 12.43
C THR A 340 -52.70 9.25 11.15
N GLN A 341 -53.06 10.48 10.75
CA GLN A 341 -52.48 11.08 9.55
C GLN A 341 -50.96 11.23 9.66
N GLU A 342 -50.46 11.43 10.89
CA GLU A 342 -49.03 11.43 11.23
C GLU A 342 -48.35 10.10 10.89
N TYR A 343 -48.86 8.96 11.40
CA TYR A 343 -48.35 7.63 11.09
C TYR A 343 -48.37 7.33 9.59
N LYS A 344 -49.47 7.67 8.90
CA LYS A 344 -49.61 7.53 7.43
C LYS A 344 -48.55 8.34 6.68
N ASN A 345 -48.41 9.63 7.00
CA ASN A 345 -47.43 10.51 6.35
C ASN A 345 -45.99 9.99 6.46
N VAL A 346 -45.61 9.39 7.60
CA VAL A 346 -44.28 8.78 7.78
C VAL A 346 -44.18 7.44 7.04
N GLN A 347 -45.22 6.59 7.13
CA GLN A 347 -45.29 5.30 6.45
C GLN A 347 -45.20 5.44 4.92
N ASP A 348 -45.88 6.42 4.32
CA ASP A 348 -45.91 6.63 2.87
C ASP A 348 -44.57 7.17 2.36
N ARG A 349 -43.91 8.07 3.12
CA ARG A 349 -42.53 8.51 2.84
C ARG A 349 -41.53 7.35 2.85
N PHE A 350 -41.64 6.45 3.82
CA PHE A 350 -40.79 5.26 3.90
C PHE A 350 -41.05 4.30 2.73
N ARG A 351 -42.33 3.95 2.51
CA ARG A 351 -42.77 3.02 1.45
C ARG A 351 -42.55 3.51 0.02
N LYS A 352 -42.39 4.83 -0.20
CA LYS A 352 -42.00 5.41 -1.50
C LYS A 352 -40.78 4.72 -2.11
N THR A 353 -39.87 4.19 -1.26
CA THR A 353 -38.63 3.53 -1.72
C THR A 353 -38.27 2.25 -0.96
N CYS A 354 -38.65 2.10 0.31
CA CYS A 354 -38.29 0.94 1.15
C CYS A 354 -39.46 -0.06 1.27
N PRO A 355 -39.31 -1.32 0.81
CA PRO A 355 -40.37 -2.33 0.86
C PRO A 355 -40.46 -3.07 2.22
N ASN A 356 -39.50 -2.84 3.12
CA ASN A 356 -39.39 -3.55 4.40
C ASN A 356 -40.61 -3.31 5.32
N GLN A 357 -40.87 -4.26 6.22
CA GLN A 357 -42.03 -4.19 7.09
C GLN A 357 -41.74 -3.27 8.29
N ILE A 358 -42.41 -2.11 8.32
CA ILE A 358 -42.48 -1.26 9.53
C ILE A 358 -43.12 -2.08 10.66
N VAL A 359 -42.39 -2.22 11.77
CA VAL A 359 -42.86 -2.78 13.03
C VAL A 359 -43.64 -1.68 13.77
N LYS A 360 -42.96 -0.55 14.06
CA LYS A 360 -43.54 0.62 14.71
C LYS A 360 -42.88 1.93 14.28
N ILE A 361 -43.51 3.05 14.62
CA ILE A 361 -43.01 4.42 14.43
C ILE A 361 -43.17 5.16 15.74
N GLU A 362 -42.13 5.82 16.21
CA GLU A 362 -42.12 6.57 17.47
C GLU A 362 -41.75 8.03 17.19
N ARG A 363 -42.62 8.98 17.55
CA ARG A 363 -42.27 10.41 17.55
C ARG A 363 -41.28 10.67 18.68
N VAL A 364 -40.20 11.37 18.37
CA VAL A 364 -39.20 11.83 19.33
C VAL A 364 -39.62 13.20 19.84
N GLN A 365 -39.84 13.31 21.15
CA GLN A 365 -40.07 14.59 21.83
C GLN A 365 -38.87 14.93 22.72
N ASN A 366 -37.98 15.79 22.21
CA ASN A 366 -36.83 16.35 22.93
C ASN A 366 -36.95 17.89 22.91
N PRO A 367 -37.53 18.53 23.95
CA PRO A 367 -37.77 19.97 23.97
C PRO A 367 -36.51 20.82 23.81
N ALA A 368 -35.39 20.39 24.39
CA ALA A 368 -34.13 21.13 24.36
C ALA A 368 -33.49 21.11 22.96
N LEU A 369 -33.41 19.94 22.33
CA LEU A 369 -32.90 19.79 20.97
C LEU A 369 -33.81 20.50 19.96
N PHE A 370 -35.13 20.40 20.12
CA PHE A 370 -36.09 21.08 19.25
C PHE A 370 -35.99 22.61 19.37
N GLY A 371 -35.88 23.15 20.60
CA GLY A 371 -35.66 24.58 20.83
C GLY A 371 -34.40 25.10 20.13
N MET A 372 -33.28 24.38 20.27
CA MET A 372 -32.02 24.79 19.65
C MET A 372 -32.04 24.64 18.12
N TYR A 373 -32.67 23.59 17.59
CA TYR A 373 -32.95 23.41 16.16
C TYR A 373 -33.81 24.56 15.60
N MET A 374 -34.85 24.98 16.32
CA MET A 374 -35.70 26.11 15.91
C MET A 374 -34.93 27.44 15.92
N ILE A 375 -34.00 27.65 16.85
CA ILE A 375 -33.09 28.82 16.84
C ILE A 375 -32.15 28.76 15.61
N ARG A 376 -31.55 27.59 15.31
CA ARG A 376 -30.72 27.36 14.12
C ARG A 376 -31.50 27.65 12.84
N LYS A 377 -32.74 27.16 12.74
CA LYS A 377 -33.67 27.39 11.62
C LYS A 377 -34.00 28.87 11.45
N GLN A 378 -34.42 29.56 12.51
CA GLN A 378 -34.72 30.99 12.46
C GLN A 378 -33.51 31.85 12.03
N LYS A 379 -32.29 31.45 12.41
CA LYS A 379 -31.07 32.12 11.94
C LYS A 379 -30.86 31.96 10.44
N MET A 380 -31.07 30.75 9.90
CA MET A 380 -30.91 30.46 8.46
C MET A 380 -32.03 31.10 7.61
N ASP A 381 -33.28 31.04 8.07
CA ASP A 381 -34.43 31.67 7.40
C ASP A 381 -34.31 33.20 7.30
N LYS A 382 -33.68 33.85 8.29
CA LYS A 382 -33.38 35.30 8.27
C LYS A 382 -32.18 35.66 7.38
N ALA A 383 -31.41 34.68 6.92
CA ALA A 383 -30.20 34.91 6.12
C ALA A 383 -30.44 34.60 4.63
N LYS A 384 -30.42 33.32 4.26
CA LYS A 384 -30.53 32.85 2.87
C LYS A 384 -31.60 31.75 2.66
N GLY A 385 -32.33 31.40 3.72
CA GLY A 385 -33.34 30.34 3.74
C GLY A 385 -32.79 29.04 4.35
N SER A 386 -33.57 28.38 5.22
CA SER A 386 -33.15 27.10 5.83
C SER A 386 -33.27 25.89 4.89
N ASN A 387 -34.10 25.98 3.85
CA ASN A 387 -34.42 24.89 2.92
C ASN A 387 -34.70 23.56 3.64
N GLU A 388 -35.59 23.57 4.64
CA GLU A 388 -35.88 22.40 5.48
C GLU A 388 -36.37 21.20 4.64
N LEU A 389 -35.62 20.09 4.69
CA LEU A 389 -35.97 18.82 4.05
C LEU A 389 -36.27 17.74 5.07
N TRP A 390 -37.12 16.78 4.67
CA TRP A 390 -37.43 15.57 5.42
C TRP A 390 -36.62 14.40 4.84
N LEU A 391 -35.60 13.94 5.57
CA LEU A 391 -34.59 13.00 5.09
C LEU A 391 -34.36 11.85 6.08
N PHE A 392 -33.92 10.70 5.56
CA PHE A 392 -33.70 9.47 6.32
C PHE A 392 -32.25 9.33 6.80
N HIS A 393 -32.06 8.80 8.01
CA HIS A 393 -30.75 8.62 8.63
C HIS A 393 -30.58 7.21 9.21
N GLY A 394 -29.48 6.56 8.81
CA GLY A 394 -28.90 5.40 9.48
C GLY A 394 -27.49 5.75 9.97
N THR A 395 -26.74 4.79 10.51
CA THR A 395 -25.40 4.96 11.07
C THR A 395 -24.37 5.56 10.10
N ALA A 396 -23.25 6.03 10.66
CA ALA A 396 -22.34 6.99 10.02
C ALA A 396 -21.70 6.55 8.68
N ALA A 397 -21.32 7.57 7.90
CA ALA A 397 -20.52 7.47 6.69
C ALA A 397 -19.57 8.69 6.60
N THR A 398 -18.61 8.68 5.66
CA THR A 398 -17.55 9.72 5.56
C THR A 398 -17.14 10.09 4.11
N MET A 399 -17.85 9.58 3.08
CA MET A 399 -17.42 9.70 1.67
C MET A 399 -17.44 11.11 1.07
N TYR A 400 -18.28 12.01 1.60
CA TYR A 400 -18.50 13.38 1.11
C TYR A 400 -18.12 14.45 2.14
N GLY A 401 -17.53 14.05 3.27
CA GLY A 401 -17.17 14.92 4.40
C GLY A 401 -17.38 14.22 5.75
N ASN A 402 -16.74 14.74 6.80
CA ASN A 402 -16.83 14.25 8.18
C ASN A 402 -18.01 14.94 8.88
N GLY A 403 -19.23 14.55 8.55
CA GLY A 403 -20.47 15.10 9.09
C GLY A 403 -21.58 14.05 9.21
N VAL A 404 -22.81 14.48 9.48
CA VAL A 404 -23.99 13.61 9.64
C VAL A 404 -24.71 13.44 8.29
N TYR A 405 -24.93 12.19 7.89
CA TYR A 405 -25.43 11.81 6.55
C TYR A 405 -26.93 11.59 6.54
N PHE A 406 -27.59 12.15 5.53
CA PHE A 406 -29.04 12.08 5.34
C PHE A 406 -29.38 11.73 3.88
N ALA A 407 -30.28 10.78 3.66
CA ALA A 407 -30.71 10.33 2.33
C ALA A 407 -32.16 10.78 2.02
N GLU A 408 -32.46 11.11 0.77
CA GLU A 408 -33.85 11.33 0.33
C GLU A 408 -34.64 10.01 0.30
N ASP A 409 -33.99 8.93 -0.13
CA ASP A 409 -34.60 7.63 -0.33
C ASP A 409 -34.35 6.72 0.88
N ALA A 410 -35.43 6.32 1.58
CA ALA A 410 -35.37 5.40 2.72
C ALA A 410 -34.65 4.08 2.40
N SER A 411 -34.73 3.59 1.16
CA SER A 411 -34.01 2.38 0.71
C SER A 411 -32.48 2.49 0.83
N TYR A 412 -31.91 3.71 0.77
CA TYR A 412 -30.49 3.92 0.96
C TYR A 412 -30.11 3.70 2.43
N SER A 413 -30.79 4.38 3.35
CA SER A 413 -30.59 4.19 4.80
C SER A 413 -30.97 2.77 5.25
N ALA A 414 -31.91 2.11 4.57
CA ALA A 414 -32.28 0.71 4.80
C ALA A 414 -31.26 -0.32 4.29
N GLN A 415 -30.07 0.07 3.85
CA GLN A 415 -28.96 -0.88 3.61
C GLN A 415 -28.38 -1.38 4.95
N SER A 416 -27.97 -2.65 5.02
CA SER A 416 -27.47 -3.26 6.27
C SER A 416 -26.21 -2.59 6.84
N LYS A 417 -25.49 -1.80 6.02
CA LYS A 417 -24.37 -0.96 6.44
C LYS A 417 -24.78 0.22 7.34
N TYR A 418 -25.97 0.77 7.14
CA TYR A 418 -26.46 1.98 7.83
C TYR A 418 -27.59 1.68 8.83
N SER A 419 -28.44 0.68 8.56
CA SER A 419 -29.38 0.14 9.53
C SER A 419 -29.07 -1.35 9.74
N PRO A 420 -28.00 -1.72 10.47
CA PRO A 420 -27.77 -3.11 10.84
C PRO A 420 -28.96 -3.67 11.63
N ALA A 421 -29.16 -4.98 11.56
CA ALA A 421 -30.17 -5.66 12.35
C ALA A 421 -29.63 -5.99 13.75
N ASP A 422 -30.48 -5.86 14.76
CA ASP A 422 -30.20 -6.32 16.12
C ASP A 422 -30.42 -7.84 16.29
N ALA A 423 -30.21 -8.34 17.51
CA ALA A 423 -30.38 -9.76 17.85
C ALA A 423 -31.83 -10.28 17.68
N SER A 424 -32.83 -9.41 17.51
CA SER A 424 -34.22 -9.74 17.20
C SER A 424 -34.57 -9.61 15.70
N GLY A 425 -33.59 -9.25 14.86
CA GLY A 425 -33.77 -8.97 13.45
C GLY A 425 -34.38 -7.59 13.16
N GLN A 426 -34.55 -6.73 14.17
CA GLN A 426 -35.11 -5.39 14.02
C GLN A 426 -34.04 -4.39 13.61
N ARG A 427 -34.47 -3.40 12.82
CA ARG A 427 -33.62 -2.42 12.14
C ARG A 427 -34.16 -1.02 12.42
N TYR A 428 -33.26 -0.06 12.59
CA TYR A 428 -33.59 1.26 13.11
C TYR A 428 -33.13 2.36 12.15
N MET A 429 -33.99 3.35 11.93
CA MET A 429 -33.73 4.50 11.05
C MET A 429 -34.51 5.71 11.56
N TYR A 430 -33.89 6.90 11.52
CA TYR A 430 -34.61 8.14 11.80
C TYR A 430 -35.17 8.76 10.52
N LEU A 431 -36.36 9.35 10.61
CA LEU A 431 -36.83 10.37 9.67
C LEU A 431 -36.68 11.73 10.36
N SER A 432 -35.77 12.54 9.81
CA SER A 432 -35.30 13.78 10.41
C SER A 432 -35.66 14.98 9.55
N ARG A 433 -35.85 16.13 10.20
CA ARG A 433 -35.97 17.44 9.57
C ARG A 433 -34.59 18.07 9.54
N VAL A 434 -34.09 18.40 8.35
CA VAL A 434 -32.69 18.80 8.12
C VAL A 434 -32.65 20.15 7.42
N LEU A 435 -31.90 21.09 8.00
CA LEU A 435 -31.71 22.43 7.45
C LEU A 435 -30.56 22.36 6.43
N VAL A 436 -30.84 22.01 5.17
CA VAL A 436 -29.78 21.83 4.16
C VAL A 436 -29.28 23.15 3.57
N GLY A 437 -30.06 24.24 3.71
CA GLY A 437 -29.70 25.60 3.28
C GLY A 437 -29.25 25.67 1.82
N GLU A 438 -28.21 26.45 1.54
CA GLU A 438 -27.47 26.39 0.27
C GLU A 438 -26.43 25.27 0.32
N PHE A 439 -26.34 24.44 -0.73
CA PHE A 439 -25.46 23.27 -0.76
C PHE A 439 -24.52 23.22 -1.97
N THR A 440 -23.38 22.55 -1.80
CA THR A 440 -22.37 22.33 -2.86
C THR A 440 -21.92 20.87 -2.91
N LEU A 441 -21.08 20.49 -3.88
CA LEU A 441 -20.57 19.12 -4.01
C LEU A 441 -19.64 18.75 -2.84
N GLY A 442 -19.90 17.63 -2.19
CA GLY A 442 -19.10 17.13 -1.06
C GLY A 442 -17.86 16.35 -1.50
N LYS A 443 -16.87 16.26 -0.60
CA LYS A 443 -15.59 15.59 -0.80
C LYS A 443 -15.13 14.95 0.52
N GLN A 444 -14.57 13.75 0.45
CA GLN A 444 -13.95 13.08 1.60
C GLN A 444 -12.92 14.00 2.28
N GLY A 445 -12.92 14.03 3.62
CA GLY A 445 -11.99 14.83 4.43
C GLY A 445 -12.42 16.28 4.70
N LEU A 446 -13.55 16.77 4.16
CA LEU A 446 -14.11 18.05 4.61
C LEU A 446 -14.53 17.97 6.09
N LEU A 447 -14.09 18.93 6.91
CA LEU A 447 -14.55 19.08 8.31
C LEU A 447 -15.72 20.06 8.45
N THR A 448 -15.89 20.95 7.47
CA THR A 448 -16.95 21.96 7.37
C THR A 448 -17.41 22.08 5.91
N PRO A 449 -18.56 22.70 5.62
CA PRO A 449 -18.92 23.04 4.25
C PRO A 449 -17.91 24.02 3.63
N PRO A 450 -17.61 23.93 2.32
CA PRO A 450 -16.73 24.87 1.64
C PRO A 450 -17.21 26.33 1.72
N ALA A 451 -16.27 27.27 1.58
CA ALA A 451 -16.58 28.68 1.32
C ALA A 451 -17.26 28.86 -0.05
N LYS A 452 -18.22 29.78 -0.16
CA LYS A 452 -18.84 30.19 -1.43
C LYS A 452 -17.92 31.09 -2.25
N ASN A 453 -17.08 31.87 -1.58
CA ASN A 453 -16.11 32.77 -2.17
C ASN A 453 -14.72 32.48 -1.58
N PRO A 454 -13.69 32.15 -2.39
CA PRO A 454 -12.33 31.95 -1.88
C PRO A 454 -11.75 33.15 -1.11
N ASN A 455 -12.25 34.36 -1.37
CA ASN A 455 -11.82 35.59 -0.70
C ASN A 455 -12.61 35.91 0.58
N ASP A 456 -13.68 35.17 0.88
CA ASP A 456 -14.44 35.27 2.14
C ASP A 456 -14.74 33.87 2.68
N LEU A 457 -13.88 33.43 3.59
CA LEU A 457 -13.98 32.13 4.25
C LEU A 457 -15.12 32.06 5.29
N THR A 458 -15.87 33.15 5.51
CA THR A 458 -16.98 33.19 6.47
C THR A 458 -18.35 32.95 5.84
N ASP A 459 -18.52 33.22 4.54
CA ASP A 459 -19.73 32.81 3.78
C ASP A 459 -19.58 31.38 3.24
N THR A 460 -19.79 30.40 4.11
CA THR A 460 -19.81 28.97 3.74
C THR A 460 -21.15 28.52 3.18
N TYR A 461 -21.15 27.39 2.46
CA TYR A 461 -22.38 26.60 2.24
C TYR A 461 -22.93 26.07 3.58
N ASP A 462 -24.20 25.73 3.61
CA ASP A 462 -24.84 25.19 4.82
C ASP A 462 -24.65 23.66 4.89
N SER A 463 -24.64 22.98 3.75
CA SER A 463 -24.42 21.53 3.66
C SER A 463 -23.68 21.14 2.37
N VAL A 464 -23.31 19.86 2.24
CA VAL A 464 -22.77 19.32 0.98
C VAL A 464 -23.54 18.09 0.52
N VAL A 465 -23.50 17.82 -0.79
CA VAL A 465 -24.28 16.76 -1.44
C VAL A 465 -23.44 15.83 -2.30
N ASN A 466 -23.96 14.64 -2.60
CA ASN A 466 -23.28 13.66 -3.46
C ASN A 466 -23.21 14.03 -4.95
N LYS A 467 -24.14 14.86 -5.45
CA LYS A 467 -24.18 15.33 -6.84
C LYS A 467 -25.06 16.56 -7.02
N ILE A 468 -24.82 17.29 -8.10
CA ILE A 468 -25.69 18.35 -8.62
C ILE A 468 -25.85 18.07 -10.13
N PRO A 469 -27.08 18.05 -10.70
CA PRO A 469 -28.38 18.27 -10.08
C PRO A 469 -28.97 17.02 -9.38
N ASN A 470 -30.12 17.21 -8.72
CA ASN A 470 -30.91 16.19 -8.04
C ASN A 470 -30.11 15.38 -6.97
N PRO A 471 -29.65 16.04 -5.89
CA PRO A 471 -28.91 15.39 -4.81
C PRO A 471 -29.75 14.30 -4.12
N LYS A 472 -29.11 13.19 -3.75
CA LYS A 472 -29.76 12.07 -3.04
C LYS A 472 -29.22 11.84 -1.64
N ILE A 473 -28.01 12.32 -1.37
CA ILE A 473 -27.37 12.33 -0.04
C ILE A 473 -26.99 13.78 0.27
N PHE A 474 -27.30 14.21 1.49
CA PHE A 474 -26.91 15.48 2.10
C PHE A 474 -26.04 15.20 3.32
N VAL A 475 -25.07 16.06 3.60
CA VAL A 475 -24.19 15.99 4.76
C VAL A 475 -24.15 17.35 5.45
N VAL A 476 -24.50 17.36 6.74
CA VAL A 476 -24.44 18.55 7.61
C VAL A 476 -23.34 18.37 8.65
N PHE A 477 -22.68 19.47 9.03
CA PHE A 477 -21.46 19.43 9.85
C PHE A 477 -21.64 20.09 11.22
N TYR A 478 -22.72 20.86 11.42
CA TYR A 478 -22.94 21.63 12.63
C TYR A 478 -24.08 21.06 13.47
N ASP A 479 -23.90 21.13 14.79
CA ASP A 479 -24.94 20.77 15.75
C ASP A 479 -26.24 21.55 15.51
N TRP A 480 -27.35 20.88 15.88
CA TRP A 480 -28.71 21.40 15.82
C TRP A 480 -29.18 21.79 14.40
N GLN A 481 -28.42 21.44 13.35
CA GLN A 481 -28.82 21.60 11.95
C GLN A 481 -29.82 20.52 11.49
N CYS A 482 -30.10 19.53 12.33
CA CYS A 482 -31.16 18.54 12.13
C CYS A 482 -31.93 18.26 13.44
N TYR A 483 -33.21 17.90 13.31
CA TYR A 483 -34.02 17.32 14.39
C TYR A 483 -34.52 15.93 13.97
N PRO A 484 -34.20 14.86 14.71
CA PRO A 484 -34.82 13.55 14.49
C PRO A 484 -36.26 13.60 15.01
N GLU A 485 -37.25 13.72 14.11
CA GLU A 485 -38.66 13.84 14.51
C GLU A 485 -39.29 12.46 14.75
N TYR A 486 -38.90 11.44 13.99
CA TYR A 486 -39.40 10.07 14.15
C TYR A 486 -38.28 9.03 14.12
N LEU A 487 -38.38 8.03 15.00
CA LEU A 487 -37.69 6.75 14.92
C LEU A 487 -38.60 5.73 14.24
N ILE A 488 -38.08 5.01 13.25
CA ILE A 488 -38.78 3.95 12.53
C ILE A 488 -38.07 2.63 12.83
N THR A 489 -38.81 1.68 13.41
CA THR A 489 -38.35 0.30 13.61
C THR A 489 -38.97 -0.58 12.54
N PHE A 490 -38.14 -1.32 11.80
CA PHE A 490 -38.55 -2.13 10.66
C PHE A 490 -37.78 -3.44 10.57
N ARG A 491 -38.21 -4.33 9.66
CA ARG A 491 -37.52 -5.58 9.28
C ARG A 491 -37.57 -5.76 7.78
#